data_AF-A0A497NSU4-F1
#
_entry.id   AF-A0A497NSU4-F1
#
_cell.length_a   1.000
_cell.length_b   1.000
_cell.length_c   1.000
_cell.angle_alpha   90.00
_cell.angle_beta   90.00
_cell.angle_gamma   90.00
#
_symmetry.space_group_name_H-M   'P 1'
#
loop_
_entity.id
_entity.type
_entity.pdbx_description
1 polymer ?
#
loop_
_entity_poly.entity_id
_entity_poly.type
_entity_poly.pdbx_seq_one_letter_code
_entity_poly.pdbx_strand_id
1 'polypeptide(L)' 'MVKNVPKVKARVFKVPATEVAEKSFQAKIYANMIMLGTLTKISNIVSKSSVERAIKETVPKKTIITNIQALKKGAELSI' A
#
# COMPACT_ATOMS: atom_id res chain seq x y z
N MET A 1 12.81 -6.45 2.75
CA MET A 1 12.90 -6.58 1.28
C MET A 1 12.83 -8.05 0.89
N VAL A 2 12.08 -8.38 -0.16
CA VAL A 2 12.01 -9.74 -0.69
C VAL A 2 13.24 -9.96 -1.58
N LYS A 3 14.15 -10.85 -1.16
CA LYS A 3 15.40 -11.12 -1.91
C LYS A 3 15.17 -12.04 -3.12
N ASN A 4 14.28 -13.02 -2.99
CA ASN A 4 13.97 -14.01 -4.02
C ASN A 4 12.45 -14.19 -4.12
N VAL A 5 11.93 -14.22 -5.34
CA VAL A 5 10.52 -14.57 -5.59
C VAL A 5 10.42 -16.10 -5.63
N PRO A 6 9.56 -16.74 -4.82
CA PRO A 6 9.42 -18.19 -4.84
C PRO A 6 8.85 -18.67 -6.18
N LYS A 7 9.28 -19.86 -6.62
CA LYS A 7 8.69 -20.54 -7.79
C LYS A 7 7.30 -21.04 -7.41
N VAL A 8 6.26 -20.30 -7.81
CA VAL A 8 4.85 -20.62 -7.53
C VAL A 8 4.02 -20.46 -8.79
N LYS A 9 2.94 -21.25 -8.92
CA LYS A 9 1.95 -21.09 -9.98
C LYS A 9 0.91 -20.03 -9.56
N ALA A 10 1.32 -18.77 -9.54
CA ALA A 10 0.47 -17.64 -9.19
C ALA A 10 0.84 -16.39 -10.02
N ARG A 11 -0.09 -15.43 -10.08
CA ARG A 11 0.21 -14.09 -10.61
C ARG A 11 1.04 -13.34 -9.57
N VAL A 12 2.27 -12.99 -9.92
CA VAL A 12 3.20 -12.30 -9.02
C VAL A 12 3.32 -10.83 -9.41
N PHE A 13 3.06 -9.94 -8.45
CA PHE A 13 3.23 -8.50 -8.60
C PHE A 13 4.37 -8.02 -7.70
N LYS A 14 5.33 -7.32 -8.27
CA LYS A 14 6.45 -6.73 -7.54
C LYS A 14 6.12 -5.29 -7.20
N VAL A 15 6.22 -4.93 -5.92
CA VAL A 15 5.92 -3.57 -5.44
C VAL A 15 7.12 -3.08 -4.63
N PRO A 16 7.77 -1.96 -5.02
CA PRO A 16 8.90 -1.39 -4.28
C PRO A 16 8.43 -0.60 -3.05
N ALA A 17 7.54 -1.17 -2.23
CA ALA A 17 6.79 -0.43 -1.21
C ALA A 17 7.68 0.24 -0.14
N THR A 18 8.70 -0.45 0.36
CA THR A 18 9.63 0.11 1.35
C THR A 18 10.44 1.28 0.77
N GLU A 19 10.95 1.14 -0.46
CA GLU A 19 11.71 2.19 -1.13
C GLU A 19 10.84 3.43 -1.39
N VAL A 20 9.61 3.23 -1.90
CA VAL A 20 8.67 4.33 -2.14
C VAL A 20 8.27 5.00 -0.83
N ALA A 21 8.09 4.23 0.25
CA ALA A 21 7.79 4.78 1.58
C ALA A 21 8.90 5.69 2.09
N GLU A 22 10.16 5.24 1.99
CA GLU A 22 11.33 6.01 2.37
C GLU A 22 11.46 7.30 1.55
N LYS A 23 11.37 7.18 0.22
CA LYS A 23 11.55 8.32 -0.69
C LYS A 23 10.42 9.35 -0.61
N SER A 24 9.17 8.89 -0.44
CA SER A 24 7.99 9.77 -0.51
C SER A 24 7.55 10.32 0.85
N PHE A 25 7.80 9.57 1.93
CA PHE A 25 7.27 9.90 3.26
C PHE A 25 8.34 9.92 4.35
N GLN A 26 9.62 9.71 4.00
CA GLN A 26 10.76 9.70 4.93
C GLN A 26 10.61 8.69 6.09
N ALA A 27 9.73 7.69 5.92
CA ALA A 27 9.45 6.70 6.94
C ALA A 27 9.00 5.37 6.33
N LYS A 28 9.75 4.31 6.63
CA LYS A 28 9.49 2.94 6.16
C LYS A 28 8.13 2.39 6.59
N ILE A 29 7.59 2.91 7.70
CA ILE A 29 6.34 2.42 8.29
C ILE A 29 5.15 2.51 7.32
N TYR A 30 5.16 3.47 6.39
CA TYR A 30 4.09 3.65 5.40
C TYR A 30 4.11 2.64 4.24
N ALA A 31 5.10 1.74 4.20
CA ALA A 31 5.14 0.67 3.21
C ALA A 31 3.91 -0.25 3.30
N ASN A 32 3.34 -0.44 4.50
CA ASN A 32 2.13 -1.22 4.69
C ASN A 32 0.92 -0.64 3.95
N MET A 33 0.75 0.69 3.97
CA MET A 33 -0.33 1.40 3.30
C MET A 33 -0.14 1.39 1.78
N ILE A 34 1.10 1.52 1.32
CA ILE A 34 1.42 1.35 -0.11
C ILE A 34 1.02 -0.06 -0.56
N MET A 35 1.40 -1.10 0.19
CA MET A 35 1.00 -2.47 -0.12
C MET A 35 -0.51 -2.66 -0.10
N LEU A 36 -1.21 -2.07 0.89
CA LEU A 36 -2.67 -2.13 0.98
C LEU A 36 -3.32 -1.48 -0.25
N GLY A 37 -2.83 -0.32 -0.68
CA GLY A 37 -3.34 0.37 -1.86
C GLY A 37 -3.16 -0.45 -3.14
N THR A 38 -1.99 -1.05 -3.32
CA THR A 38 -1.71 -1.96 -4.43
C THR A 38 -2.63 -3.18 -4.40
N LEU A 39 -2.80 -3.82 -3.23
CA LEU A 39 -3.66 -4.99 -3.07
C LEU A 39 -5.12 -4.65 -3.38
N THR A 40 -5.64 -3.53 -2.86
CA THR A 40 -7.01 -3.08 -3.12
C THR A 40 -7.25 -2.89 -4.60
N LYS A 41 -6.32 -2.25 -5.33
CA LYS A 41 -6.47 -1.98 -6.76
C LYS A 41 -6.37 -3.23 -7.63
N ILE A 42 -5.44 -4.14 -7.33
CA ILE A 42 -5.24 -5.38 -8.11
C ILE A 42 -6.37 -6.38 -7.86
N SER A 43 -6.80 -6.53 -6.61
CA SER A 43 -7.80 -7.54 -6.25
C SER A 43 -9.23 -7.08 -6.53
N ASN A 44 -9.50 -5.77 -6.42
CA ASN A 44 -10.83 -5.16 -6.54
C ASN A 44 -11.91 -5.82 -5.64
N ILE A 45 -11.48 -6.47 -4.54
CA ILE A 45 -12.39 -7.17 -3.60
C ILE A 45 -13.20 -6.18 -2.76
N VAL A 46 -12.62 -5.00 -2.48
CA VAL A 46 -13.24 -3.94 -1.69
C VAL A 46 -13.11 -2.60 -2.40
N SER A 47 -14.11 -1.73 -2.21
CA SER A 47 -14.08 -0.39 -2.79
C SER A 47 -12.99 0.46 -2.15
N LYS A 48 -12.38 1.36 -2.95
CA LYS A 48 -11.39 2.33 -2.46
C LYS A 48 -11.95 3.18 -1.31
N SER A 49 -13.21 3.61 -1.40
CA SER A 49 -13.86 4.43 -0.37
C SER A 49 -14.04 3.69 0.95
N SER A 50 -14.35 2.38 0.91
CA SER A 50 -14.41 1.55 2.11
C SER A 50 -13.06 1.47 2.82
N VAL A 51 -11.97 1.29 2.06
CA VAL A 51 -10.61 1.22 2.63
C VAL A 51 -10.17 2.58 3.20
N GLU A 52 -10.42 3.68 2.48
CA GLU A 52 -10.12 5.02 2.97
C GLU A 52 -10.89 5.35 4.27
N ARG A 53 -12.14 4.90 4.40
CA ARG A 53 -12.93 5.06 5.62
C ARG A 53 -12.33 4.26 6.77
N ALA A 54 -12.03 2.98 6.55
CA ALA A 54 -11.43 2.12 7.57
C ALA A 54 -10.09 2.68 8.08
N ILE A 55 -9.26 3.26 7.21
CA ILE A 55 -8.02 3.92 7.63
C ILE A 55 -8.31 5.10 8.57
N LYS A 56 -9.25 5.98 8.21
CA LYS A 56 -9.61 7.15 9.04
C LYS A 56 -10.09 6.76 10.44
N GLU A 57 -10.73 5.61 10.57
CA GLU A 57 -11.27 5.09 11.84
C GLU A 57 -10.22 4.35 12.68
N THR A 58 -9.16 3.79 12.06
CA THR A 58 -8.22 2.89 12.74
C THR A 58 -6.85 3.49 13.02
N VAL A 59 -6.37 4.43 12.22
CA VAL A 59 -5.03 5.03 12.41
C VAL A 59 -5.06 6.24 13.33
N PRO A 60 -3.96 6.58 14.03
CA PRO A 60 -3.90 7.80 14.84
C PRO A 60 -4.21 9.05 14.03
N LYS A 61 -5.04 9.95 14.57
CA LYS A 61 -5.50 11.19 13.92
C LYS A 61 -4.37 11.96 13.23
N LYS A 62 -3.22 12.09 13.91
CA LYS A 62 -2.02 12.78 13.41
C LYS A 62 -1.43 12.21 12.11
N THR A 63 -1.76 10.96 11.77
CA THR A 63 -1.18 10.24 10.63
C THR A 63 -2.18 9.92 9.52
N ILE A 64 -3.46 10.32 9.66
CA ILE A 64 -4.51 9.99 8.68
C ILE A 64 -4.11 10.44 7.26
N ILE A 65 -3.66 11.69 7.11
CA ILE A 65 -3.32 12.27 5.81
C ILE A 65 -2.21 11.44 5.14
N THR A 66 -1.14 11.14 5.87
CA THR A 66 0.00 10.38 5.33
C THR A 66 -0.36 8.95 4.99
N ASN A 67 -1.18 8.26 5.81
CA ASN A 67 -1.66 6.91 5.50
C ASN A 67 -2.53 6.90 4.23
N ILE A 68 -3.41 7.89 4.04
CA ILE A 68 -4.24 8.01 2.84
C ILE A 68 -3.38 8.31 1.60
N GLN A 69 -2.37 9.16 1.71
CA GLN A 69 -1.44 9.42 0.61
C GLN A 69 -0.64 8.16 0.24
N ALA A 70 -0.15 7.42 1.23
CA ALA A 70 0.56 6.16 1.02
C ALA A 70 -0.35 5.09 0.36
N LEU A 71 -1.62 4.99 0.78
CA LEU A 71 -2.61 4.13 0.13
C LEU A 71 -2.78 4.49 -1.36
N LYS A 72 -2.98 5.77 -1.66
CA LYS A 72 -3.14 6.25 -3.04
C LYS A 72 -1.90 5.95 -3.88
N LYS A 73 -0.72 6.17 -3.32
CA LYS A 73 0.56 5.85 -3.98
C LYS A 73 0.66 4.36 -4.32
N GLY A 74 0.22 3.50 -3.41
CA GLY A 74 0.10 2.05 -3.67
C GLY A 74 -0.79 1.69 -4.85
N ALA A 75 -1.96 2.33 -4.94
CA ALA A 75 -2.91 2.10 -6.03
C ALA A 75 -2.44 2.65 -7.39
N GLU A 76 -1.53 3.62 -7.41
CA GLU A 76 -0.89 4.13 -8.62
C GLU A 76 0.21 3.19 -9.16
N LEU A 77 0.85 2.41 -8.27
CA LEU A 77 1.91 1.46 -8.64
C LEU A 77 1.38 0.15 -9.23
N SER A 78 0.11 -0.18 -9.01
CA SER A 78 -0.55 -1.32 -9.63
C SER A 78 -0.87 -1.02 -11.08
N ILE A 79 -0.10 -1.65 -11.97
CA ILE A 79 -0.27 -1.68 -13.44
C ILE A 79 -0.67 -3.09 -13.83
#